data_AF-A0A1V5BD02-F1
#
_entry.id   AF-A0A1V5BD02-F1
#
_cell.length_a   1.000
_cell.length_b   1.000
_cell.length_c   1.000
_cell.angle_alpha   90.00
_cell.angle_beta   90.00
_cell.angle_gamma   90.00
#
_symmetry.space_group_name_H-M   'P 1'
#
loop_
_entity.id
_entity.type
_entity.pdbx_description
1 polymer ?
#
loop_
_entity_poly.entity_id
_entity_poly.type
_entity_poly.pdbx_seq_one_letter_code
_entity_poly.pdbx_strand_id
1 'polypeptide(L)'
;MANTNLWKTRPVFVSSTFRDMQAERDHLRDVVFPELAERLRARRCHLEPVDLRWGVDTVSISEQEAKELLVLKVCLDEIERCRPFLVVLLGDRYGWVPPERRMQAAIDEQGYATSIQDKSVTALEIEFGVLDSPEQQKRSFFYFREPLPYQDMTSEKAREYSDQYNSKTAWERLQALKKRITEEMGPDRVRHYQAAWDWDKQKVTGLDEWGKQVLEDLWGELEAKTGNPGESPAASWQEQERAVLDEFIEERSRDFVGRVEILTELRRLALSDKKARTGASW
;
A
#
# COMPACT_ATOMS: atom_id res chain seq x y z
N MET A 1 -21.65 -4.73 29.74
CA MET A 1 -20.23 -4.44 29.45
C MET A 1 -20.07 -4.56 27.95
N ALA A 2 -20.30 -3.48 27.22
CA ALA A 2 -20.32 -3.48 25.76
C ALA A 2 -18.95 -3.08 25.22
N ASN A 3 -18.48 -3.86 24.24
CA ASN A 3 -17.24 -3.75 23.46
C ASN A 3 -16.48 -2.44 23.59
N THR A 4 -15.24 -2.54 24.05
CA THR A 4 -14.19 -1.56 23.78
C THR A 4 -14.10 -1.33 22.27
N ASN A 5 -14.42 -0.11 21.82
CA ASN A 5 -14.17 0.38 20.46
C ASN A 5 -12.65 0.46 20.21
N LEU A 6 -12.04 -0.69 19.95
CA LEU A 6 -10.63 -0.85 19.64
C LEU A 6 -10.32 -0.26 18.26
N TRP A 7 -9.18 0.44 18.16
CA TRP A 7 -8.64 0.89 16.88
C TRP A 7 -8.34 -0.32 16.00
N LYS A 8 -8.58 -0.19 14.69
CA LYS A 8 -8.34 -1.25 13.71
C LYS A 8 -7.32 -0.80 12.68
N THR A 9 -6.38 -1.66 12.34
CA THR A 9 -5.43 -1.39 11.27
C THR A 9 -5.97 -1.82 9.92
N ARG A 10 -5.74 -0.99 8.90
CA ARG A 10 -6.14 -1.19 7.51
C ARG A 10 -4.89 -1.14 6.63
N PRO A 11 -4.29 -2.30 6.31
CA PRO A 11 -3.13 -2.35 5.44
C PRO A 11 -3.52 -2.05 3.99
N VAL A 12 -2.63 -1.35 3.28
CA VAL A 12 -2.71 -1.11 1.83
C VAL A 12 -1.34 -1.42 1.22
N PHE A 13 -1.24 -2.51 0.47
CA PHE A 13 -0.01 -2.87 -0.24
C PHE A 13 0.10 -2.07 -1.54
N VAL A 14 1.29 -1.57 -1.85
CA VAL A 14 1.58 -0.89 -3.12
C VAL A 14 2.55 -1.74 -3.94
N SER A 15 2.06 -2.35 -5.01
CA SER A 15 2.86 -3.05 -6.01
C SER A 15 3.14 -2.13 -7.21
N SER A 16 4.39 -2.13 -7.68
CA SER A 16 4.79 -1.43 -8.90
C SER A 16 6.18 -1.88 -9.33
N THR A 17 6.59 -1.52 -10.54
CA THR A 17 8.02 -1.51 -10.87
C THR A 17 8.76 -0.47 -10.04
N PHE A 18 10.01 -0.76 -9.65
CA PHE A 18 10.72 0.11 -8.71
C PHE A 18 11.28 1.38 -9.36
N ARG A 19 11.92 1.29 -10.53
CA ARG A 19 12.72 2.41 -11.06
C ARG A 19 11.88 3.58 -11.59
N ASP A 20 10.78 3.26 -12.27
CA ASP A 20 10.01 4.20 -13.08
C ASP A 20 8.71 4.70 -12.42
N MET A 21 8.48 4.37 -11.14
CA MET A 21 7.27 4.73 -10.36
C MET A 21 7.55 5.44 -9.04
N GLN A 22 8.75 6.04 -8.92
CA GLN A 22 9.14 6.72 -7.68
C GLN A 22 8.26 7.95 -7.39
N ALA A 23 7.93 8.73 -8.41
CA ALA A 23 7.12 9.94 -8.26
C ALA A 23 5.70 9.62 -7.78
N GLU A 24 5.09 8.58 -8.34
CA GLU A 24 3.77 8.08 -7.96
C GLU A 24 3.76 7.62 -6.52
N ARG A 25 4.72 6.78 -6.12
CA ARG A 25 4.79 6.29 -4.74
C ARG A 25 5.08 7.40 -3.74
N ASP A 26 5.91 8.38 -4.11
CA ASP A 26 6.14 9.57 -3.29
C ASP A 26 4.86 10.39 -3.15
N HIS A 27 4.10 10.58 -4.22
CA HIS A 27 2.81 11.27 -4.15
C HIS A 27 1.77 10.50 -3.32
N LEU A 28 1.75 9.17 -3.36
CA LEU A 28 0.92 8.38 -2.44
C LEU A 28 1.32 8.63 -0.98
N ARG A 29 2.63 8.59 -0.67
CA ARG A 29 3.17 8.81 0.67
C ARG A 29 2.89 10.22 1.20
N ASP A 30 3.10 11.23 0.36
CA ASP A 30 3.14 12.63 0.79
C ASP A 30 1.77 13.30 0.72
N VAL A 31 0.84 12.77 -0.10
CA VAL A 31 -0.46 13.40 -0.36
C VAL A 31 -1.63 12.46 -0.09
N VAL A 32 -1.68 11.29 -0.74
CA VAL A 32 -2.88 10.43 -0.70
C VAL A 32 -3.06 9.71 0.64
N PHE A 33 -2.01 9.07 1.15
CA PHE A 33 -2.07 8.31 2.40
C PHE A 33 -2.28 9.17 3.65
N PRO A 34 -1.68 10.37 3.79
CA PRO A 34 -1.99 11.27 4.88
C PRO A 34 -3.47 11.66 4.92
N GLU A 35 -4.06 11.99 3.77
CA GLU A 35 -5.48 12.32 3.66
C GLU A 35 -6.37 11.10 3.98
N LEU A 36 -6.06 9.91 3.46
CA LEU A 36 -6.79 8.68 3.81
C LEU A 36 -6.71 8.36 5.31
N ALA A 37 -5.53 8.52 5.91
CA ALA A 37 -5.33 8.29 7.34
C ALA A 37 -6.22 9.23 8.17
N GLU A 38 -6.34 10.49 7.77
CA GLU A 38 -7.21 11.45 8.45
C GLU A 38 -8.69 11.09 8.32
N ARG A 39 -9.15 10.70 7.12
CA ARG A 39 -10.52 10.21 6.94
C ARG A 39 -10.82 8.95 7.76
N LEU A 40 -9.83 8.06 7.92
CA LEU A 40 -9.95 6.83 8.70
C LEU A 40 -9.88 7.04 10.22
N ARG A 41 -9.20 8.09 10.71
CA ARG A 41 -9.15 8.45 12.14
C ARG A 41 -10.54 8.66 12.72
N ALA A 42 -11.40 9.37 11.99
CA ALA A 42 -12.81 9.56 12.37
C ALA A 42 -13.58 8.24 12.57
N ARG A 43 -13.06 7.12 12.04
CA ARG A 43 -13.63 5.78 12.12
C ARG A 43 -12.82 4.83 13.00
N ARG A 44 -11.92 5.36 13.84
CA ARG A 44 -10.99 4.60 14.70
C ARG A 44 -10.21 3.55 13.91
N CYS A 45 -9.80 3.91 12.70
CA CYS A 45 -9.00 3.05 11.85
C CYS A 45 -7.65 3.71 11.57
N HIS A 46 -6.58 2.93 11.66
CA HIS A 46 -5.27 3.34 11.19
C HIS A 46 -5.06 2.83 9.77
N LEU A 47 -4.61 3.71 8.88
CA LEU A 47 -4.02 3.29 7.62
C LEU A 47 -2.62 2.71 7.90
N GLU A 48 -2.29 1.60 7.27
CA GLU A 48 -0.94 1.05 7.24
C GLU A 48 -0.49 0.90 5.78
N PRO A 49 0.16 1.92 5.21
CA PRO A 49 0.75 1.80 3.88
C PRO A 49 1.93 0.83 3.91
N VAL A 50 1.89 -0.19 3.07
CA VAL A 50 2.99 -1.15 2.90
C VAL A 50 3.68 -0.87 1.56
N ASP A 51 4.73 -0.06 1.64
CA ASP A 51 5.62 0.30 0.54
C ASP A 51 7.02 -0.30 0.78
N LEU A 52 7.33 -1.38 0.05
CA LEU A 52 8.57 -2.15 0.25
C LEU A 52 9.85 -1.45 -0.17
N ARG A 53 9.80 -0.21 -0.70
CA ARG A 53 11.01 0.60 -0.92
C ARG A 53 11.82 0.81 0.37
N TRP A 54 11.17 0.78 1.54
CA TRP A 54 11.77 1.23 2.81
C TRP A 54 12.31 0.09 3.68
N GLY A 55 11.80 -1.13 3.49
CA GLY A 55 12.13 -2.28 4.34
C GLY A 55 13.34 -3.09 3.87
N VAL A 56 13.70 -2.99 2.59
CA VAL A 56 14.75 -3.83 1.99
C VAL A 56 16.14 -3.19 1.99
N ASP A 57 16.22 -1.86 2.09
CA ASP A 57 17.51 -1.14 2.11
C ASP A 57 18.17 -1.09 3.48
N THR A 58 17.45 -1.38 4.56
CA THR A 58 17.98 -1.43 5.94
C THR A 58 18.73 -2.72 6.25
N VAL A 59 18.62 -3.73 5.37
CA VAL A 59 19.24 -5.04 5.56
C VAL A 59 20.64 -5.04 4.91
N SER A 60 21.67 -4.84 5.72
CA SER A 60 23.07 -4.98 5.33
C SER A 60 23.45 -6.46 5.20
N ILE A 61 22.99 -7.11 4.12
CA ILE A 61 23.50 -8.43 3.72
C ILE A 61 24.60 -8.22 2.68
N SER A 62 25.79 -8.76 2.94
CA SER A 62 26.95 -8.67 2.03
C SER A 62 26.78 -9.45 0.73
N GLU A 63 25.70 -10.24 0.60
CA GLU A 63 25.40 -11.09 -0.55
C GLU A 63 24.13 -10.60 -1.26
N GLN A 64 24.33 -10.01 -2.44
CA GLN A 64 23.24 -9.50 -3.30
C GLN A 64 22.14 -10.55 -3.55
N GLU A 65 22.51 -11.83 -3.67
CA GLU A 65 21.56 -12.93 -3.89
C GLU A 65 20.61 -13.15 -2.71
N ALA A 66 21.11 -13.05 -1.48
CA ALA A 66 20.31 -13.23 -0.28
C ALA A 66 19.38 -12.02 -0.05
N LYS A 67 19.83 -10.80 -0.38
CA LYS A 67 18.97 -9.59 -0.39
C LYS A 67 17.80 -9.76 -1.37
N GLU A 68 18.09 -10.21 -2.59
CA GLU A 68 17.09 -10.44 -3.62
C GLU A 68 16.05 -11.51 -3.24
N LEU A 69 16.49 -12.62 -2.66
CA LEU A 69 15.59 -13.66 -2.17
C LEU A 69 14.73 -13.16 -1.00
N LEU A 70 15.31 -12.38 -0.09
CA LEU A 70 14.57 -11.78 1.02
C LEU A 70 13.48 -10.83 0.52
N VAL A 71 13.79 -9.98 -0.47
CA VAL A 71 12.81 -9.07 -1.10
C VAL A 71 11.63 -9.87 -1.65
N LEU A 72 11.89 -10.94 -2.39
CA LEU A 72 10.83 -11.80 -2.95
C LEU A 72 9.94 -12.40 -1.87
N LYS A 73 10.54 -12.94 -0.80
CA LYS A 73 9.79 -13.53 0.32
C LYS A 73 8.91 -12.50 1.02
N VAL A 74 9.49 -11.34 1.36
CA VAL A 74 8.76 -10.25 1.98
C VAL A 74 7.63 -9.77 1.07
N CYS A 75 7.84 -9.59 -0.23
CA CYS A 75 6.76 -9.24 -1.16
C CYS A 75 5.58 -10.22 -1.08
N LEU A 76 5.84 -11.53 -1.09
CA LEU A 76 4.79 -12.56 -1.04
C LEU A 76 4.07 -12.58 0.32
N ASP A 77 4.81 -12.51 1.43
CA ASP A 77 4.23 -12.47 2.78
C ASP A 77 3.36 -11.22 2.99
N GLU A 78 3.81 -10.07 2.49
CA GLU A 78 3.07 -8.82 2.60
C GLU A 78 1.79 -8.82 1.78
N ILE A 79 1.78 -9.47 0.61
CA ILE A 79 0.57 -9.64 -0.19
C ILE A 79 -0.48 -10.42 0.58
N GLU A 80 -0.09 -11.48 1.29
CA GLU A 80 -1.01 -12.26 2.13
C GLU A 80 -1.50 -11.45 3.34
N ARG A 81 -0.59 -10.72 4.02
CA ARG A 81 -0.95 -9.88 5.19
C ARG A 81 -1.86 -8.71 4.82
N CYS A 82 -1.63 -8.09 3.68
CA CYS A 82 -2.30 -6.85 3.29
C CYS A 82 -3.69 -7.07 2.67
N ARG A 83 -4.18 -8.31 2.63
CA ARG A 83 -5.54 -8.62 2.22
C ARG A 83 -6.50 -7.83 3.13
N PRO A 84 -7.23 -6.85 2.58
CA PRO A 84 -7.82 -6.90 1.25
C PRO A 84 -7.30 -5.95 0.16
N PHE A 85 -6.41 -5.01 0.47
CA PHE A 85 -6.24 -3.83 -0.38
C PHE A 85 -4.88 -3.81 -1.06
N LEU A 86 -4.92 -3.92 -2.38
CA LEU A 86 -3.75 -3.80 -3.25
C LEU A 86 -3.92 -2.64 -4.23
N VAL A 87 -2.92 -1.78 -4.29
CA VAL A 87 -2.76 -0.78 -5.35
C VAL A 87 -1.62 -1.24 -6.25
N VAL A 88 -1.89 -1.39 -7.54
CA VAL A 88 -0.90 -1.76 -8.54
C VAL A 88 -0.66 -0.59 -9.48
N LEU A 89 0.58 -0.15 -9.59
CA LEU A 89 1.00 0.94 -10.49
C LEU A 89 1.84 0.36 -11.62
N LEU A 90 1.42 0.56 -12.88
CA LEU A 90 2.15 0.07 -14.05
C LEU A 90 2.42 1.18 -15.07
N GLY A 91 3.68 1.30 -15.44
CA GLY A 91 4.18 2.25 -16.44
C GLY A 91 4.51 1.49 -17.70
N ASP A 92 5.67 1.77 -18.29
CA ASP A 92 6.12 1.12 -19.52
C ASP A 92 7.29 0.17 -19.29
N ARG A 93 7.49 -0.26 -18.04
CA ARG A 93 8.43 -1.32 -17.67
C ARG A 93 7.74 -2.57 -17.17
N TYR A 94 8.27 -3.72 -17.57
CA TYR A 94 7.85 -5.02 -17.08
C TYR A 94 8.34 -5.29 -15.65
N GLY A 95 9.50 -4.72 -15.31
CA GLY A 95 10.14 -4.90 -14.00
C GLY A 95 11.32 -5.87 -14.05
N TRP A 96 11.85 -6.19 -12.88
CA TRP A 96 12.98 -7.10 -12.75
C TRP A 96 12.50 -8.55 -12.81
N VAL A 97 13.14 -9.36 -13.66
CA VAL A 97 12.94 -10.81 -13.77
C VAL A 97 14.06 -11.51 -13.01
N PRO A 98 13.78 -12.12 -11.85
CA PRO A 98 14.79 -12.85 -11.09
C PRO A 98 15.17 -14.15 -11.80
N PRO A 99 16.37 -14.70 -11.55
CA PRO A 99 16.73 -16.03 -12.04
C PRO A 99 15.78 -17.11 -11.50
N GLU A 100 15.42 -18.08 -12.35
CA GLU A 100 14.44 -19.12 -12.03
C GLU A 100 14.73 -19.84 -10.70
N ARG A 101 16.00 -20.18 -10.42
CA ARG A 101 16.38 -20.81 -9.15
C ARG A 101 15.94 -20.01 -7.90
N ARG A 102 16.00 -18.68 -7.96
CA ARG A 102 15.65 -17.80 -6.84
C ARG A 102 14.14 -17.72 -6.71
N MET A 103 13.45 -17.69 -7.85
CA MET A 103 11.99 -17.69 -7.88
C MET A 103 11.41 -18.98 -7.33
N GLN A 104 11.97 -20.13 -7.73
CA GLN A 104 11.55 -21.43 -7.24
C GLN A 104 11.74 -21.54 -5.72
N ALA A 105 12.89 -21.11 -5.20
CA ALA A 105 13.15 -21.12 -3.75
C ALA A 105 12.16 -20.26 -2.95
N ALA A 106 11.73 -19.11 -3.48
CA ALA A 106 10.74 -18.25 -2.82
C ALA A 106 9.33 -18.88 -2.83
N ILE A 107 8.98 -19.58 -3.90
CA ILE A 107 7.64 -20.17 -4.09
C ILE A 107 7.50 -21.52 -3.40
N ASP A 108 8.54 -22.36 -3.37
CA ASP A 108 8.51 -23.67 -2.70
C ASP A 108 8.20 -23.54 -1.20
N GLU A 109 8.71 -22.48 -0.56
CA GLU A 109 8.42 -22.20 0.84
C GLU A 109 6.98 -21.75 1.09
N GLN A 110 6.34 -21.14 0.09
CA GLN A 110 4.98 -20.59 0.19
C GLN A 110 3.91 -21.52 -0.41
N GLY A 111 4.32 -22.58 -1.14
CA GLY A 111 3.43 -23.62 -1.66
C GLY A 111 2.60 -23.22 -2.88
N TYR A 112 3.02 -22.24 -3.69
CA TYR A 112 2.25 -21.78 -4.86
C TYR A 112 2.53 -22.63 -6.12
N ALA A 113 1.48 -22.89 -6.91
CA ALA A 113 1.54 -23.71 -8.13
C ALA A 113 1.29 -22.86 -9.40
N THR A 114 2.20 -21.94 -9.73
CA THR A 114 2.16 -21.21 -11.01
C THR A 114 3.46 -21.38 -11.80
N SER A 115 3.40 -21.11 -13.10
CA SER A 115 4.61 -20.99 -13.91
C SER A 115 5.42 -19.75 -13.49
N ILE A 116 6.67 -19.96 -13.11
CA ILE A 116 7.60 -18.90 -12.67
C ILE A 116 8.44 -18.33 -13.81
N GLN A 117 8.38 -18.98 -14.96
CA GLN A 117 9.27 -18.71 -16.07
C GLN A 117 9.05 -17.30 -16.60
N ASP A 118 10.15 -16.56 -16.76
CA ASP A 118 10.18 -15.26 -17.44
C ASP A 118 9.36 -14.14 -16.80
N LYS A 119 8.83 -14.35 -15.59
CA LYS A 119 7.99 -13.37 -14.90
C LYS A 119 8.80 -12.38 -14.08
N SER A 120 8.40 -11.12 -14.15
CA SER A 120 8.93 -10.11 -13.23
C SER A 120 8.33 -10.28 -11.84
N VAL A 121 9.00 -9.72 -10.84
CA VAL A 121 8.49 -9.69 -9.45
C VAL A 121 7.08 -9.07 -9.42
N THR A 122 6.91 -7.90 -10.03
CA THR A 122 5.61 -7.22 -10.12
C THR A 122 4.55 -8.07 -10.83
N ALA A 123 4.90 -8.79 -11.91
CA ALA A 123 3.96 -9.68 -12.58
C ALA A 123 3.50 -10.82 -11.67
N LEU A 124 4.41 -11.38 -10.88
CA LEU A 124 4.09 -12.41 -9.91
C LEU A 124 3.23 -11.87 -8.77
N GLU A 125 3.55 -10.70 -8.23
CA GLU A 125 2.74 -10.02 -7.22
C GLU A 125 1.29 -9.85 -7.69
N ILE A 126 1.09 -9.49 -8.96
CA ILE A 126 -0.24 -9.33 -9.57
C ILE A 126 -0.94 -10.66 -9.73
N GLU A 127 -0.27 -11.65 -10.30
CA GLU A 127 -0.86 -12.96 -10.56
C GLU A 127 -1.25 -13.66 -9.26
N PHE A 128 -0.34 -13.73 -8.28
CA PHE A 128 -0.57 -14.35 -6.98
C PHE A 128 -1.47 -13.54 -6.07
N GLY A 129 -1.25 -12.23 -6.03
CA GLY A 129 -1.92 -11.36 -5.08
C GLY A 129 -3.34 -11.03 -5.49
N VAL A 130 -3.64 -11.03 -6.78
CA VAL A 130 -4.92 -10.57 -7.31
C VAL A 130 -5.59 -11.60 -8.19
N LEU A 131 -4.95 -11.99 -9.30
CA LEU A 131 -5.65 -12.70 -10.37
C LEU A 131 -6.11 -14.10 -9.94
N ASP A 132 -5.36 -14.77 -9.08
CA ASP A 132 -5.72 -16.09 -8.54
C ASP A 132 -6.81 -16.04 -7.44
N SER A 133 -7.28 -14.85 -7.02
CA SER A 133 -8.29 -14.69 -5.96
C SER A 133 -9.43 -13.74 -6.35
N PRO A 134 -10.64 -14.24 -6.63
CA PRO A 134 -11.80 -13.40 -6.97
C PRO A 134 -12.18 -12.37 -5.90
N GLU A 135 -11.86 -12.64 -4.62
CA GLU A 135 -12.07 -11.67 -3.54
C GLU A 135 -11.07 -10.51 -3.66
N GLN A 136 -9.81 -10.80 -4.00
CA GLN A 136 -8.78 -9.78 -4.20
C GLN A 136 -9.01 -8.97 -5.48
N GLN A 137 -9.46 -9.60 -6.56
CA GLN A 137 -9.84 -8.88 -7.79
C GLN A 137 -10.87 -7.77 -7.49
N LYS A 138 -11.84 -8.03 -6.61
CA LYS A 138 -12.86 -7.04 -6.23
C LYS A 138 -12.32 -5.90 -5.37
N ARG A 139 -11.09 -5.97 -4.86
CA ARG A 139 -10.56 -5.06 -3.84
C ARG A 139 -9.21 -4.46 -4.21
N SER A 140 -8.75 -4.77 -5.41
CA SER A 140 -7.50 -4.29 -5.97
C SER A 140 -7.77 -3.29 -7.08
N PHE A 141 -6.98 -2.22 -7.12
CA PHE A 141 -7.02 -1.23 -8.19
C PHE A 141 -5.71 -1.24 -8.96
N PHE A 142 -5.82 -1.11 -10.27
CA PHE A 142 -4.70 -0.99 -11.19
C PHE A 142 -4.70 0.39 -11.82
N TYR A 143 -3.56 1.07 -11.79
CA TYR A 143 -3.38 2.39 -12.39
C TYR A 143 -2.29 2.31 -13.45
N PHE A 144 -2.69 2.44 -14.70
CA PHE A 144 -1.80 2.42 -15.86
C PHE A 144 -1.45 3.85 -16.23
N ARG A 145 -0.17 4.17 -16.15
CA ARG A 145 0.34 5.45 -16.66
C ARG A 145 0.36 5.39 -18.18
N GLU A 146 -0.18 6.44 -18.80
CA GLU A 146 -0.01 6.67 -20.22
C GLU A 146 1.46 6.95 -20.58
N PRO A 147 1.92 6.59 -21.78
CA PRO A 147 3.31 6.76 -22.17
C PRO A 147 3.82 8.20 -22.00
N LEU A 148 5.00 8.33 -21.38
CA LEU A 148 5.72 9.60 -21.30
C LEU A 148 6.28 9.99 -22.69
N PRO A 149 6.72 11.24 -22.92
CA PRO A 149 7.27 11.68 -24.21
C PRO A 149 8.68 11.13 -24.47
N TYR A 150 8.82 9.80 -24.59
CA TYR A 150 10.09 9.08 -24.67
C TYR A 150 10.97 9.50 -25.86
N GLN A 151 10.34 9.86 -26.97
CA GLN A 151 11.04 10.32 -28.18
C GLN A 151 11.83 11.62 -27.97
N ASP A 152 11.39 12.43 -27.02
CA ASP A 152 11.98 13.74 -26.69
C ASP A 152 12.96 13.62 -25.51
N MET A 153 13.04 12.45 -24.87
CA MET A 153 13.97 12.17 -23.77
C MET A 153 15.34 11.73 -24.29
N THR A 154 16.35 11.82 -23.42
CA THR A 154 17.64 11.17 -23.70
C THR A 154 17.47 9.65 -23.78
N SER A 155 18.30 8.98 -24.57
CA SER A 155 18.22 7.52 -24.73
C SER A 155 18.36 6.75 -23.41
N GLU A 156 19.14 7.29 -22.46
CA GLU A 156 19.27 6.74 -21.12
C GLU A 156 17.95 6.82 -20.35
N LYS A 157 17.28 7.97 -20.36
CA LYS A 157 16.04 8.18 -19.61
C LYS A 157 14.84 7.46 -20.23
N ALA A 158 14.77 7.41 -21.58
CA ALA A 158 13.77 6.58 -22.26
C ALA A 158 13.90 5.09 -21.88
N ARG A 159 15.13 4.55 -21.77
CA ARG A 159 15.39 3.18 -21.31
C ARG A 159 15.07 2.94 -19.84
N GLU A 160 15.26 3.96 -19.01
CA GLU A 160 14.97 3.90 -17.58
C GLU A 160 13.47 3.81 -17.30
N TYR A 161 12.62 4.37 -18.16
CA TYR A 161 11.17 4.44 -17.98
C TYR A 161 10.35 3.57 -18.94
N SER A 162 10.94 3.03 -20.02
CA SER A 162 10.22 2.21 -21.00
C SER A 162 11.06 1.07 -21.56
N ASP A 163 10.52 -0.15 -21.44
CA ASP A 163 11.14 -1.34 -21.99
C ASP A 163 11.06 -1.38 -23.52
N GLN A 164 10.24 -0.55 -24.17
CA GLN A 164 10.28 -0.40 -25.63
C GLN A 164 11.67 0.03 -26.14
N TYR A 165 12.38 0.83 -25.33
CA TYR A 165 13.72 1.35 -25.66
C TYR A 165 14.86 0.53 -25.05
N ASN A 166 14.53 -0.44 -24.20
CA ASN A 166 15.50 -1.23 -23.42
C ASN A 166 15.48 -2.72 -23.80
N SER A 167 14.31 -3.36 -23.87
CA SER A 167 14.13 -4.78 -24.20
C SER A 167 12.77 -5.06 -24.84
N LYS A 168 12.78 -5.39 -26.14
CA LYS A 168 11.56 -5.75 -26.89
C LYS A 168 10.77 -6.89 -26.22
N THR A 169 11.47 -7.91 -25.73
CA THR A 169 10.85 -9.05 -25.05
C THR A 169 10.16 -8.62 -23.75
N ALA A 170 10.79 -7.75 -22.95
CA ALA A 170 10.16 -7.23 -21.73
C ALA A 170 8.94 -6.36 -22.07
N TRP A 171 9.04 -5.52 -23.10
CA TRP A 171 7.92 -4.72 -23.59
C TRP A 171 6.74 -5.61 -24.02
N GLU A 172 6.96 -6.66 -24.83
CA GLU A 172 5.91 -7.60 -25.24
C GLU A 172 5.24 -8.29 -24.04
N ARG A 173 6.02 -8.69 -23.04
CA ARG A 173 5.51 -9.29 -21.79
C ARG A 173 4.66 -8.31 -20.99
N LEU A 174 5.07 -7.04 -20.91
CA LEU A 174 4.28 -6.00 -20.26
C LEU A 174 2.96 -5.76 -20.98
N GLN A 175 2.97 -5.70 -22.32
CA GLN A 175 1.72 -5.54 -23.09
C GLN A 175 0.78 -6.72 -22.86
N ALA A 176 1.30 -7.95 -22.86
CA ALA A 176 0.51 -9.14 -22.56
C ALA A 176 -0.07 -9.10 -21.14
N LEU A 177 0.71 -8.66 -20.14
CA LEU A 177 0.26 -8.52 -18.76
C LEU A 177 -0.83 -7.45 -18.62
N LYS A 178 -0.63 -6.23 -19.16
CA LYS A 178 -1.63 -5.15 -19.14
C LYS A 178 -2.94 -5.60 -19.80
N LYS A 179 -2.85 -6.30 -20.93
CA LYS A 179 -4.01 -6.87 -21.63
C LYS A 179 -4.78 -7.85 -20.74
N ARG A 180 -4.07 -8.84 -20.15
CA ARG A 180 -4.67 -9.83 -19.26
C ARG A 180 -5.36 -9.19 -18.05
N ILE A 181 -4.70 -8.24 -17.39
CA ILE A 181 -5.27 -7.48 -16.26
C ILE A 181 -6.57 -6.79 -16.70
N THR A 182 -6.56 -6.13 -17.85
CA THR A 182 -7.75 -5.41 -18.36
C THR A 182 -8.91 -6.38 -18.62
N GLU A 183 -8.63 -7.55 -19.19
CA GLU A 183 -9.63 -8.57 -19.49
C GLU A 183 -10.21 -9.23 -18.23
N GLU A 184 -9.38 -9.48 -17.21
CA GLU A 184 -9.80 -10.18 -15.98
C GLU A 184 -10.43 -9.23 -14.92
N MET A 185 -9.91 -8.01 -14.78
CA MET A 185 -10.32 -7.08 -13.71
C MET A 185 -11.51 -6.19 -14.09
N GLY A 186 -11.71 -5.95 -15.38
CA GLY A 186 -12.75 -5.06 -15.89
C GLY A 186 -12.48 -3.55 -15.70
N PRO A 187 -13.31 -2.70 -16.30
CA PRO A 187 -13.08 -1.25 -16.37
C PRO A 187 -13.21 -0.54 -15.01
N ASP A 188 -13.93 -1.13 -14.05
CA ASP A 188 -14.13 -0.54 -12.73
C ASP A 188 -12.91 -0.66 -11.82
N ARG A 189 -11.95 -1.53 -12.17
CA ARG A 189 -10.73 -1.79 -11.38
C ARG A 189 -9.44 -1.38 -12.07
N VAL A 190 -9.50 -1.07 -13.37
CA VAL A 190 -8.36 -0.59 -14.15
C VAL A 190 -8.59 0.87 -14.52
N ARG A 191 -7.66 1.73 -14.11
CA ARG A 191 -7.64 3.16 -14.39
C ARG A 191 -6.47 3.49 -15.29
N HIS A 192 -6.67 4.49 -16.14
CA HIS A 192 -5.63 5.10 -16.93
C HIS A 192 -5.45 6.54 -16.50
N TYR A 193 -4.21 7.00 -16.41
CA TYR A 193 -3.91 8.38 -16.06
C TYR A 193 -2.72 8.91 -16.84
N GLN A 194 -2.75 10.21 -17.08
CA GLN A 194 -1.65 10.93 -17.68
C GLN A 194 -0.79 11.56 -16.59
N ALA A 195 0.51 11.65 -16.86
CA ALA A 195 1.44 12.37 -16.02
C ALA A 195 2.30 13.30 -16.87
N ALA A 196 2.76 14.38 -16.28
CA ALA A 196 3.67 15.33 -16.92
C ALA A 196 5.13 14.92 -16.70
N TRP A 197 6.03 15.49 -17.50
CA TRP A 197 7.47 15.31 -17.35
C TRP A 197 8.14 16.65 -17.05
N ASP A 198 8.88 16.71 -15.93
CA ASP A 198 9.72 17.84 -15.57
C ASP A 198 11.09 17.66 -16.24
N TRP A 199 11.37 18.47 -17.25
CA TRP A 199 12.60 18.39 -18.04
C TRP A 199 13.86 18.78 -17.27
N ASP A 200 13.74 19.69 -16.30
CA ASP A 200 14.87 20.16 -15.50
C ASP A 200 15.27 19.11 -14.45
N LYS A 201 14.28 18.50 -13.81
CA LYS A 201 14.48 17.48 -12.77
C LYS A 201 14.51 16.05 -13.30
N GLN A 202 14.22 15.86 -14.59
CA GLN A 202 14.13 14.57 -15.27
C GLN A 202 13.26 13.56 -14.52
N LYS A 203 12.05 13.99 -14.13
CA LYS A 203 11.14 13.16 -13.34
C LYS A 203 9.68 13.38 -13.71
N VAL A 204 8.85 12.40 -13.36
CA VAL A 204 7.40 12.48 -13.50
C VAL A 204 6.80 13.50 -12.52
N THR A 205 5.81 14.26 -12.98
CA THR A 205 5.06 15.29 -12.24
C THR A 205 3.59 15.33 -12.70
N GLY A 206 2.80 16.30 -12.24
CA GLY A 206 1.40 16.45 -12.66
C GLY A 206 0.48 15.35 -12.14
N LEU A 207 0.76 14.84 -10.94
CA LEU A 207 0.10 13.67 -10.37
C LEU A 207 -1.14 14.01 -9.53
N ASP A 208 -1.53 15.28 -9.40
CA ASP A 208 -2.59 15.70 -8.48
C ASP A 208 -3.98 15.12 -8.84
N GLU A 209 -4.32 15.05 -10.13
CA GLU A 209 -5.58 14.47 -10.58
C GLU A 209 -5.61 12.95 -10.38
N TRP A 210 -4.51 12.29 -10.69
CA TRP A 210 -4.32 10.87 -10.42
C TRP A 210 -4.39 10.57 -8.92
N GLY A 211 -3.72 11.38 -8.08
CA GLY A 211 -3.76 11.23 -6.64
C GLY A 211 -5.17 11.34 -6.06
N LYS A 212 -5.97 12.30 -6.57
CA LYS A 212 -7.40 12.39 -6.23
C LYS A 212 -8.20 11.17 -6.66
N GLN A 213 -7.93 10.62 -7.84
CA GLN A 213 -8.58 9.40 -8.30
C GLN A 213 -8.26 8.22 -7.37
N VAL A 214 -6.98 8.01 -7.04
CA VAL A 214 -6.55 6.94 -6.11
C VAL A 214 -7.20 7.13 -4.73
N LEU A 215 -7.22 8.36 -4.23
CA LEU A 215 -7.83 8.71 -2.96
C LEU A 215 -9.30 8.29 -2.90
N GLU A 216 -10.09 8.67 -3.90
CA GLU A 216 -11.53 8.38 -3.92
C GLU A 216 -11.83 6.89 -4.18
N ASP A 217 -11.07 6.24 -5.07
CA ASP A 217 -11.19 4.79 -5.32
C ASP A 217 -10.91 3.99 -4.03
N LEU A 218 -9.83 4.31 -3.30
CA LEU A 218 -9.51 3.66 -2.03
C LEU A 218 -10.50 4.04 -0.92
N TRP A 219 -10.91 5.30 -0.85
CA TRP A 219 -11.86 5.77 0.15
C TRP A 219 -13.19 5.05 0.02
N GLY A 220 -13.75 4.91 -1.20
CA GLY A 220 -15.02 4.22 -1.41
C GLY A 220 -15.02 2.77 -0.88
N GLU A 221 -13.92 2.05 -1.09
CA GLU A 221 -13.75 0.69 -0.56
C GLU A 221 -13.56 0.65 0.97
N LEU A 222 -12.78 1.59 1.51
CA LEU A 222 -12.53 1.69 2.95
C LEU A 222 -13.78 2.13 3.71
N GLU A 223 -14.54 3.06 3.15
CA GLU A 223 -15.78 3.59 3.70
C GLU A 223 -16.82 2.48 3.84
N ALA A 224 -17.03 1.69 2.77
CA ALA A 224 -17.96 0.58 2.77
C ALA A 224 -17.66 -0.47 3.87
N LYS A 225 -16.37 -0.66 4.23
CA LYS A 225 -15.94 -1.66 5.23
C LYS A 225 -15.81 -1.12 6.65
N THR A 226 -15.63 0.18 6.80
CA THR A 226 -15.51 0.81 8.13
C THR A 226 -16.86 1.23 8.69
N GLY A 227 -17.90 1.28 7.85
CA GLY A 227 -19.24 1.70 8.23
C GLY A 227 -19.29 3.19 8.54
N ASN A 228 -20.49 3.79 8.58
CA ASN A 228 -20.61 5.14 9.08
C ASN A 228 -20.20 5.13 10.57
N PRO A 229 -19.40 6.11 11.06
CA PRO A 229 -19.37 6.39 12.48
C PRO A 229 -20.82 6.70 12.84
N GLY A 230 -21.53 5.71 13.42
CA GLY A 230 -22.97 5.79 13.59
C GLY A 230 -23.32 7.12 14.23
N GLU A 231 -24.38 7.77 13.75
CA GLU A 231 -24.91 9.06 14.23
C GLU A 231 -24.96 9.04 15.76
N SER A 232 -23.83 9.35 16.38
CA SER A 232 -23.72 9.49 17.80
C SER A 232 -24.21 10.91 18.03
N PRO A 233 -25.13 11.11 18.99
CA PRO A 233 -25.55 12.46 19.34
C PRO A 233 -24.30 13.33 19.54
N ALA A 234 -24.38 14.59 19.13
CA ALA A 234 -23.26 15.53 19.17
C ALA A 234 -22.50 15.37 20.50
N ALA A 235 -21.31 14.79 20.43
CA ALA A 235 -20.54 14.40 21.60
C ALA A 235 -20.33 15.65 22.46
N SER A 236 -20.60 15.54 23.76
CA SER A 236 -20.27 16.59 24.72
C SER A 236 -18.78 16.93 24.66
N TRP A 237 -18.40 18.13 25.08
CA TRP A 237 -16.97 18.52 25.08
C TRP A 237 -16.12 17.55 25.92
N GLN A 238 -16.68 16.95 26.98
CA GLN A 238 -16.00 15.92 27.77
C GLN A 238 -15.80 14.60 27.00
N GLU A 239 -16.76 14.21 26.18
CA GLU A 239 -16.64 13.02 25.32
C GLU A 239 -15.63 13.26 24.18
N GLN A 240 -15.61 14.47 23.61
CA GLN A 240 -14.60 14.88 22.63
C GLN A 240 -13.19 14.88 23.24
N GLU A 241 -13.01 15.49 24.43
CA GLU A 241 -11.73 15.50 25.14
C GLU A 241 -11.25 14.07 25.46
N ARG A 242 -12.16 13.18 25.87
CA ARG A 242 -11.83 11.76 26.09
C ARG A 242 -11.47 11.02 24.82
N ALA A 243 -12.14 11.31 23.70
CA ALA A 243 -11.81 10.69 22.42
C ALA A 243 -10.39 11.10 21.98
N VAL A 244 -10.04 12.37 22.12
CA VAL A 244 -8.68 12.88 21.87
C VAL A 244 -7.66 12.21 22.78
N LEU A 245 -7.99 12.02 24.07
CA LEU A 245 -7.09 11.34 25.02
C LEU A 245 -6.94 9.84 24.72
N ASP A 246 -8.02 9.15 24.34
CA ASP A 246 -7.99 7.74 23.92
C ASP A 246 -7.15 7.57 22.65
N GLU A 247 -7.31 8.46 21.67
CA GLU A 247 -6.47 8.52 20.47
C GLU A 247 -5.00 8.76 20.81
N PHE A 248 -4.70 9.74 21.66
CA PHE A 248 -3.33 10.02 22.10
C PHE A 248 -2.69 8.79 22.76
N ILE A 249 -3.42 8.10 23.64
CA ILE A 249 -2.92 6.89 24.30
C ILE A 249 -2.66 5.79 23.27
N GLU A 250 -3.57 5.58 22.33
CA GLU A 250 -3.40 4.60 21.25
C GLU A 250 -2.14 4.90 20.43
N GLU A 251 -2.02 6.12 19.88
CA GLU A 251 -0.89 6.51 19.04
C GLU A 251 0.45 6.35 19.76
N ARG A 252 0.52 6.66 21.06
CA ARG A 252 1.76 6.57 21.83
C ARG A 252 2.11 5.17 22.31
N SER A 253 1.14 4.27 22.40
CA SER A 253 1.36 2.91 22.88
C SER A 253 1.46 1.86 21.77
N ARG A 254 1.04 2.19 20.55
CA ARG A 254 1.00 1.25 19.40
C ARG A 254 2.31 0.49 19.17
N ASP A 255 3.44 1.20 19.16
CA ASP A 255 4.75 0.61 18.89
C ASP A 255 5.53 0.27 20.18
N PHE A 256 4.88 0.42 21.34
CA PHE A 256 5.51 0.15 22.63
C PHE A 256 5.39 -1.33 23.01
N VAL A 257 6.54 -1.99 23.18
CA VAL A 257 6.59 -3.41 23.54
C VAL A 257 6.78 -3.59 25.05
N GLY A 258 5.81 -4.24 25.70
CA GLY A 258 5.86 -4.62 27.11
C GLY A 258 5.08 -3.68 28.04
N ARG A 259 5.19 -3.91 29.37
CA ARG A 259 4.48 -3.15 30.43
C ARG A 259 2.96 -3.00 30.22
N VAL A 260 2.33 -4.04 29.63
CA VAL A 260 0.90 -4.07 29.29
C VAL A 260 0.02 -3.72 30.49
N GLU A 261 0.37 -4.20 31.68
CA GLU A 261 -0.35 -3.93 32.93
C GLU A 261 -0.35 -2.43 33.28
N ILE A 262 0.81 -1.77 33.16
CA ILE A 262 0.95 -0.33 33.44
C ILE A 262 0.16 0.49 32.41
N LEU A 263 0.27 0.15 31.12
CA LEU A 263 -0.48 0.84 30.06
C LEU A 263 -1.99 0.69 30.24
N THR A 264 -2.44 -0.49 30.65
CA THR A 264 -3.85 -0.77 30.95
C THR A 264 -4.33 0.09 32.14
N GLU A 265 -3.51 0.19 33.19
CA GLU A 265 -3.82 1.02 34.35
C GLU A 265 -3.90 2.52 34.01
N LEU A 266 -2.91 3.04 33.27
CA LEU A 266 -2.88 4.43 32.81
C LEU A 266 -4.10 4.76 31.94
N ARG A 267 -4.45 3.89 30.99
CA ARG A 267 -5.64 4.07 30.14
C ARG A 267 -6.92 4.09 30.96
N ARG A 268 -7.06 3.17 31.92
CA ARG A 268 -8.23 3.13 32.84
C ARG A 268 -8.35 4.42 33.64
N LEU A 269 -7.25 4.96 34.16
CA LEU A 269 -7.25 6.21 34.92
C LEU A 269 -7.60 7.41 34.04
N ALA A 270 -6.95 7.52 32.88
CA ALA A 270 -7.13 8.60 31.92
C ALA A 270 -8.58 8.70 31.39
N LEU A 271 -9.22 7.55 31.15
CA LEU A 271 -10.59 7.48 30.62
C LEU A 271 -11.68 7.40 31.72
N SER A 272 -11.30 7.48 33.00
CA SER A 272 -12.26 7.32 34.10
C SER A 272 -13.29 8.45 34.19
N ASP A 273 -14.52 8.09 34.56
CA ASP A 273 -15.58 9.06 34.83
C ASP A 273 -15.36 9.76 36.19
N LYS A 274 -15.36 11.10 36.19
CA LYS A 274 -15.22 11.92 37.42
C LYS A 274 -16.24 11.54 38.52
N LYS A 275 -17.38 10.93 38.17
CA LYS A 275 -18.37 10.43 39.14
C LYS A 275 -17.87 9.29 40.05
N ALA A 276 -16.74 8.65 39.73
CA ALA A 276 -16.14 7.62 40.59
C ALA A 276 -15.18 8.17 41.66
N ARG A 277 -14.88 9.48 41.67
CA ARG A 277 -14.04 10.11 42.70
C ARG A 277 -14.87 10.55 43.91
N THR A 278 -15.35 9.59 44.68
CA THR A 278 -15.51 9.79 46.13
C THR A 278 -14.23 9.31 46.80
N GLY A 279 -13.27 10.21 47.04
CA GLY A 279 -12.28 10.01 48.11
C GLY A 279 -10.83 9.69 47.76
N ALA A 280 -10.22 10.27 46.71
CA ALA A 280 -8.76 10.25 46.59
C ALA A 280 -8.21 11.65 46.32
N SER A 281 -7.47 12.19 47.29
CA SER A 281 -6.62 13.38 47.13
C SER A 281 -5.33 12.97 46.42
N TRP A 282 -5.08 13.65 45.31
CA TRP A 282 -3.85 13.74 44.50
C TRP A 282 -2.74 12.72 44.76
#